data_AF-A0A7X2MPX3-F1
#
_entry.id   AF-A0A7X2MPX3-F1
#
_cell.length_a   1.000
_cell.length_b   1.000
_cell.length_c   1.000
_cell.angle_alpha   90.00
_cell.angle_beta   90.00
_cell.angle_gamma   90.00
#
_symmetry.space_group_name_H-M   'P 1'
#
loop_
_entity.id
_entity.type
_entity.pdbx_description
1 polymer ?
#
loop_
_entity_poly.entity_id
_entity_poly.type
_entity_poly.pdbx_seq_one_letter_code
_entity_poly.pdbx_strand_id
1 'polypeptide(L)'
;MTAHNSVNQQASLSSTSAADERFNTPSGRKDFWRATFSCWLGTAMEYADFALYGLAAGIIFGDVFFPESTPAMALLSSFATWSVGFVARPIGALFFGWLGDRKGRK
;
A
#
# COMPACT_ATOMS: atom_id res chain seq x y z
N MET A 1 -44.01 -36.70 10.99
CA MET A 1 -43.35 -35.99 9.87
C MET A 1 -42.78 -34.68 10.41
N THR A 2 -41.71 -34.72 11.21
CA THR A 2 -41.05 -33.51 11.78
C THR A 2 -39.77 -33.90 12.53
N ALA A 3 -38.71 -34.25 11.80
CA ALA A 3 -37.36 -34.47 12.40
C ALA A 3 -36.21 -34.07 11.46
N HIS A 4 -36.49 -33.22 10.46
CA HIS A 4 -35.50 -32.85 9.44
C HIS A 4 -34.98 -31.40 9.56
N ASN A 5 -35.39 -30.65 10.59
CA ASN A 5 -35.13 -29.20 10.69
C ASN A 5 -34.00 -28.80 11.65
N SER A 6 -33.39 -29.74 12.38
CA SER A 6 -32.33 -29.45 13.36
C SER A 6 -30.91 -29.54 12.79
N VAL A 7 -30.71 -30.24 11.66
CA VAL A 7 -29.38 -30.40 11.03
C VAL A 7 -28.97 -29.16 10.23
N ASN A 8 -29.92 -28.38 9.71
CA ASN A 8 -29.64 -27.16 8.94
C ASN A 8 -29.36 -25.91 9.80
N GLN A 9 -29.57 -25.96 11.11
CA GLN A 9 -29.37 -24.80 11.99
C GLN A 9 -27.96 -24.74 12.61
N GLN A 10 -27.21 -25.85 12.55
CA GLN A 10 -25.81 -25.91 12.99
C GLN A 10 -24.82 -25.59 11.87
N ALA A 11 -25.21 -25.73 10.60
CA ALA A 11 -24.38 -25.37 9.46
C ALA A 11 -24.16 -23.85 9.30
N SER A 12 -24.94 -23.01 9.99
CA SER A 12 -24.83 -21.55 9.95
C SER A 12 -23.98 -20.93 11.06
N LEU A 13 -23.34 -21.73 11.93
CA LEU A 13 -22.63 -21.25 13.12
C LEU A 13 -21.09 -21.29 13.04
N SER A 14 -20.49 -21.70 11.91
CA SER A 14 -19.05 -22.02 11.88
C SER A 14 -18.23 -21.32 10.80
N SER A 15 -18.33 -20.00 10.68
CA SER A 15 -17.27 -19.22 10.04
C SER A 15 -17.24 -17.77 10.54
N THR A 16 -17.21 -17.55 11.84
CA THR A 16 -16.72 -16.26 12.36
C THR A 16 -15.25 -16.17 11.98
N SER A 17 -14.90 -15.23 11.09
CA SER A 17 -13.52 -15.08 10.65
C SER A 17 -12.65 -14.72 11.86
N ALA A 18 -11.39 -15.19 11.92
CA ALA A 18 -10.46 -14.79 12.98
C ALA A 18 -10.27 -13.26 13.06
N ALA A 19 -10.54 -12.54 11.96
CA ALA A 19 -10.62 -11.09 11.94
C ALA A 19 -11.83 -10.58 12.77
N ASP A 20 -13.01 -11.18 12.58
CA ASP A 20 -14.24 -10.82 13.30
C ASP A 20 -14.07 -11.03 14.82
N GLU A 21 -13.40 -12.12 15.22
CA GLU A 21 -13.08 -12.36 16.64
C GLU A 21 -12.19 -11.26 17.24
N ARG A 22 -11.16 -10.80 16.51
CA ARG A 22 -10.33 -9.65 16.95
C ARG A 22 -11.16 -8.37 17.05
N PHE A 23 -12.05 -8.10 16.09
CA PHE A 23 -12.88 -6.90 16.05
C PHE A 23 -13.92 -6.80 17.17
N ASN A 24 -14.35 -7.94 17.71
CA ASN A 24 -15.30 -8.01 18.81
C ASN A 24 -14.69 -7.62 20.16
N THR A 25 -13.36 -7.54 20.26
CA THR A 25 -12.68 -7.06 21.48
C THR A 25 -12.39 -5.55 21.42
N PRO A 26 -12.51 -4.81 22.55
CA PRO A 26 -12.15 -3.39 22.58
C PRO A 26 -10.68 -3.11 22.22
N SER A 27 -9.76 -4.03 22.55
CA SER A 27 -8.35 -3.96 22.18
C SER A 27 -8.12 -4.18 20.69
N GLY A 28 -8.73 -5.22 20.10
CA GLY A 28 -8.56 -5.51 18.68
C GLY A 28 -9.14 -4.42 17.77
N ARG A 29 -10.21 -3.73 18.18
CA ARG A 29 -10.69 -2.53 17.47
C ARG A 29 -9.67 -1.39 17.47
N LYS A 30 -8.99 -1.14 18.60
CA LYS A 30 -7.93 -0.12 18.69
C LYS A 30 -6.74 -0.48 17.81
N ASP A 31 -6.32 -1.74 17.83
CA ASP A 31 -5.23 -2.23 16.98
C ASP A 31 -5.57 -2.15 15.49
N PHE A 32 -6.80 -2.46 15.11
CA PHE A 32 -7.27 -2.29 13.73
C PHE A 32 -7.20 -0.84 13.28
N TRP A 33 -7.75 0.10 14.07
CA TRP A 33 -7.70 1.52 13.71
C TRP A 33 -6.28 2.04 13.63
N ARG A 34 -5.40 1.60 14.54
CA ARG A 34 -3.98 1.92 14.49
C ARG A 34 -3.34 1.42 13.20
N ALA A 35 -3.54 0.15 12.84
CA ALA A 35 -2.99 -0.43 11.62
C ALA A 35 -3.51 0.27 10.36
N THR A 36 -4.82 0.46 10.25
CA THR A 36 -5.46 1.16 9.13
C THR A 36 -4.95 2.58 8.98
N PHE A 37 -4.83 3.32 10.09
CA PHE A 37 -4.31 4.68 10.07
C PHE A 37 -2.82 4.71 9.69
N SER A 38 -2.02 3.77 10.19
CA SER A 38 -0.61 3.63 9.79
C SER A 38 -0.46 3.31 8.30
N CYS A 39 -1.28 2.43 7.75
CA CYS A 39 -1.30 2.14 6.31
C CYS A 39 -1.68 3.38 5.49
N TRP A 40 -2.76 4.05 5.86
CA TRP A 40 -3.22 5.26 5.19
C TRP A 40 -2.18 6.37 5.24
N LEU A 41 -1.58 6.62 6.41
CA LEU A 41 -0.57 7.65 6.59
C LEU A 41 0.69 7.33 5.77
N GLY A 42 1.09 6.05 5.72
CA GLY A 42 2.19 5.60 4.87
C GLY A 42 1.93 5.90 3.38
N THR A 43 0.75 5.52 2.88
CA THR A 43 0.34 5.82 1.49
C THR A 43 0.27 7.33 1.22
N ALA A 44 -0.20 8.12 2.19
CA ALA A 44 -0.28 9.57 2.06
C ALA A 44 1.11 10.22 1.98
N MET A 45 2.06 9.81 2.83
CA MET A 45 3.45 10.31 2.77
C MET A 45 4.12 9.96 1.45
N GLU A 46 3.92 8.72 0.99
CA GLU A 46 4.42 8.28 -0.30
C GLU A 46 3.89 9.14 -1.45
N TYR A 47 2.61 9.52 -1.42
CA TYR A 47 2.03 10.42 -2.43
C TYR A 47 2.56 11.84 -2.32
N ALA A 48 2.74 12.35 -1.10
CA ALA A 48 3.29 13.67 -0.85
C ALA A 48 4.69 13.82 -1.44
N ASP A 49 5.58 12.85 -1.18
CA ASP A 49 6.95 12.86 -1.68
C ASP A 49 6.99 12.74 -3.21
N PHE A 50 6.17 11.87 -3.80
CA PHE A 50 6.10 11.74 -5.27
C PHE A 50 5.56 12.99 -5.97
N ALA A 51 4.58 13.66 -5.37
CA ALA A 51 4.05 14.91 -5.90
C ALA A 51 5.09 16.03 -5.83
N LEU A 52 5.78 16.16 -4.69
CA LEU A 52 6.84 17.16 -4.52
C LEU A 52 8.01 16.92 -5.48
N TYR A 53 8.45 15.66 -5.61
CA TYR A 53 9.50 15.31 -6.58
C TYR A 53 9.06 15.56 -8.02
N GLY A 54 7.81 15.26 -8.38
CA GLY A 54 7.27 15.52 -9.71
C GLY A 54 7.24 17.01 -10.05
N LEU A 55 6.85 17.86 -9.09
CA LEU A 55 6.92 19.32 -9.24
C LEU A 55 8.37 19.80 -9.41
N ALA A 56 9.28 19.29 -8.59
CA ALA A 56 10.70 19.61 -8.71
C ALA A 56 11.28 19.13 -10.05
N ALA A 57 10.84 17.98 -10.57
CA ALA A 57 11.24 17.49 -11.88
C ALA A 57 10.78 18.40 -13.03
N GLY A 58 9.60 19.00 -12.90
CA GLY A 58 9.06 19.92 -13.90
C GLY A 58 9.68 21.32 -13.86
N ILE A 59 10.18 21.77 -12.71
CA ILE A 59 10.57 23.18 -12.50
C ILE A 59 12.08 23.36 -12.27
N ILE A 60 12.75 22.42 -11.58
CA ILE A 60 14.09 22.63 -11.03
C ILE A 60 15.10 21.61 -11.60
N PHE A 61 14.73 20.34 -11.73
CA PHE A 61 15.71 19.28 -12.03
C PHE A 61 16.27 19.34 -13.44
N GLY A 62 15.53 19.88 -14.41
CA GLY A 62 16.04 20.08 -15.77
C GLY A 62 17.29 20.95 -15.76
N ASP A 63 17.22 22.10 -15.11
CA ASP A 63 18.31 23.07 -15.06
C ASP A 63 19.45 22.63 -14.12
N VAL A 64 19.11 21.94 -13.03
CA VAL A 64 20.11 21.51 -12.03
C VAL A 64 20.91 20.29 -12.47
N PHE A 65 20.25 19.29 -13.06
CA PHE A 65 20.90 18.01 -13.40
C PHE A 65 21.22 17.86 -14.89
N PHE A 66 20.57 18.62 -15.77
CA PHE A 66 20.78 18.55 -17.23
C PHE A 66 21.04 19.93 -17.88
N PRO A 67 21.95 20.77 -17.35
CA PRO A 67 22.16 22.14 -17.82
C PRO A 67 22.70 22.22 -19.26
N GLU A 68 23.47 21.23 -19.70
CA GLU A 68 24.08 21.18 -21.04
C GLU A 68 23.10 20.66 -22.12
N SER A 69 21.89 20.24 -21.73
CA SER A 69 20.88 19.71 -22.64
C SER A 69 19.96 20.81 -23.15
N THR A 70 19.31 20.58 -24.30
CA THR A 70 18.24 21.49 -24.74
C THR A 70 17.09 21.48 -23.71
N PRO A 71 16.35 22.59 -23.53
CA PRO A 71 15.30 22.68 -22.50
C PRO A 71 14.28 21.53 -22.56
N ALA A 72 13.92 21.08 -23.76
CA ALA A 72 13.01 19.96 -23.96
C ALA A 72 13.62 18.62 -23.52
N MET A 73 14.90 18.37 -23.81
CA MET A 73 15.59 17.14 -23.43
C MET A 73 15.89 17.08 -21.93
N ALA A 74 16.22 18.22 -21.32
CA ALA A 74 16.41 18.35 -19.88
C ALA A 74 15.14 18.01 -19.11
N LEU A 75 13.98 18.53 -19.57
CA LEU A 75 12.68 18.24 -18.99
C LEU A 75 12.31 16.76 -19.14
N LEU A 76 12.49 16.19 -20.33
CA LEU A 76 12.21 14.78 -20.60
C LEU A 76 13.05 13.86 -19.71
N SER A 77 14.34 14.17 -19.56
CA SER A 77 15.28 13.39 -18.72
C SER A 77 14.94 13.49 -17.23
N SER A 78 14.47 14.67 -16.78
CA SER A 78 14.01 14.88 -15.41
C SER A 78 12.76 14.05 -15.09
N PHE A 79 11.77 14.05 -15.98
CA PHE A 79 10.59 13.20 -15.83
C PHE A 79 10.90 11.71 -16.01
N ALA A 80 11.88 11.35 -16.84
CA ALA A 80 12.34 9.97 -16.96
C ALA A 80 12.90 9.47 -15.62
N THR A 81 13.67 10.31 -14.91
CA THR A 81 14.21 10.00 -13.58
C THR A 81 13.08 9.86 -12.55
N TRP A 82 12.12 10.78 -12.52
CA TRP A 82 10.94 10.68 -11.66
C TRP A 82 10.13 9.39 -11.93
N SER A 83 10.00 9.02 -13.21
CA SER A 83 9.28 7.81 -13.64
C SER A 83 9.90 6.51 -13.11
N VAL A 84 11.21 6.49 -12.82
CA VAL A 84 11.88 5.31 -12.23
C VAL A 84 11.20 4.90 -10.91
N GLY A 85 10.73 5.86 -10.12
CA GLY A 85 10.01 5.58 -8.87
C GLY A 85 8.73 4.77 -9.08
N PHE A 86 8.03 4.93 -10.21
CA PHE A 86 6.84 4.14 -10.54
C PHE A 86 7.16 2.68 -10.86
N VAL A 87 8.36 2.42 -11.38
CA VAL A 87 8.83 1.05 -11.64
C VAL A 87 9.41 0.41 -10.38
N ALA A 88 10.08 1.21 -9.54
CA ALA A 88 10.62 0.73 -8.27
C ALA A 88 9.53 0.21 -7.32
N ARG A 89 8.35 0.85 -7.30
CA ARG A 89 7.20 0.45 -6.47
C ARG A 89 6.73 -1.00 -6.68
N PRO A 90 6.34 -1.45 -7.88
CA PRO A 90 5.92 -2.84 -8.10
C PRO A 90 7.05 -3.83 -7.81
N ILE A 91 8.30 -3.47 -8.14
CA ILE A 91 9.46 -4.32 -7.84
C ILE A 91 9.61 -4.49 -6.33
N GLY A 92 9.53 -3.38 -5.58
CA GLY A 92 9.54 -3.39 -4.12
C GLY A 92 8.38 -4.19 -3.55
N ALA A 93 7.16 -4.00 -4.07
CA ALA A 93 5.98 -4.74 -3.62
C ALA A 93 6.13 -6.26 -3.82
N LEU A 94 6.69 -6.70 -4.95
CA LEU A 94 6.97 -8.11 -5.20
C LEU A 94 8.02 -8.66 -4.21
N PHE A 95 9.12 -7.93 -4.00
CA PHE A 95 10.19 -8.35 -3.12
C PHE A 95 9.77 -8.37 -1.64
N PHE A 96 9.21 -7.26 -1.15
CA PHE A 96 8.77 -7.12 0.24
C PHE A 96 7.50 -7.92 0.53
N GLY A 97 6.62 -8.11 -0.46
CA GLY A 97 5.49 -9.03 -0.37
C GLY A 97 5.96 -10.47 -0.18
N TRP A 98 6.87 -10.93 -1.04
CA TRP A 98 7.47 -12.27 -0.90
C TRP A 98 8.22 -12.44 0.43
N LEU A 99 8.98 -11.42 0.86
CA LEU A 99 9.69 -11.45 2.14
C LEU A 99 8.71 -11.46 3.32
N GLY A 100 7.63 -10.68 3.25
CA GLY A 100 6.56 -10.64 4.24
C GLY A 100 5.86 -11.99 4.36
N ASP A 101 5.54 -12.63 3.23
CA ASP A 101 4.91 -13.94 3.17
C ASP A 101 5.82 -15.03 3.77
N ARG A 102 7.13 -14.95 3.52
CA ARG A 102 8.09 -15.96 3.99
C ARG A 102 8.50 -15.78 5.45
N LYS A 103 8.57 -14.54 5.94
CA LYS A 103 9.06 -14.21 7.30
C LYS A 103 7.92 -13.93 8.29
N GLY A 104 6.68 -13.85 7.81
CA GLY A 104 5.50 -13.51 8.58
C GLY A 104 4.92 -14.68 9.37
N ARG A 105 5.43 -14.88 10.61
CA ARG A 105 4.67 -15.50 11.71
C ARG A 105 5.32 -15.29 13.09
N LYS A 106 5.62 -14.03 13.44
CA LYS A 106 5.77 -13.58 14.83
C LYS A 106 5.20 -12.19 14.99
#